data_AF-A0A497GVE8-F1
#
_entry.id   AF-A0A497GVE8-F1
#
_cell.length_a   1.000
_cell.length_b   1.000
_cell.length_c   1.000
_cell.angle_alpha   90.00
_cell.angle_beta   90.00
_cell.angle_gamma   90.00
#
_symmetry.space_group_name_H-M   'P 1'
#
loop_
_entity.id
_entity.type
_entity.pdbx_description
1 polymer ?
#
loop_
_entity_poly.entity_id
_entity_poly.type
_entity_poly.pdbx_seq_one_letter_code
_entity_poly.pdbx_strand_id
1 'polypeptide(L)'
;MDNMPVDYKYLLNLLEKDKKPRRRFTDEEILELLRQRAYTATELAELLDYCEQRMRKILKQLPVVRVQSGRRVYYVAEDVWKKP
;
A
#
# COMPACT_ATOMS: atom_id res chain seq x y z
N MET A 1 34.95 -15.44 -31.89
CA MET A 1 34.25 -15.43 -30.58
C MET A 1 33.78 -14.02 -30.37
N ASP A 2 32.55 -13.73 -30.81
CA ASP A 2 31.90 -12.43 -30.71
C ASP A 2 31.73 -12.01 -29.25
N ASN A 3 32.38 -10.90 -28.88
CA ASN A 3 32.27 -10.29 -27.56
C ASN A 3 31.36 -9.07 -27.71
N MET A 4 30.05 -9.29 -27.63
CA MET A 4 29.05 -8.22 -27.75
C MET A 4 29.09 -7.37 -26.47
N PRO A 5 29.21 -6.02 -26.55
CA PRO A 5 29.22 -5.18 -25.36
C PRO A 5 27.80 -5.17 -24.76
N VAL A 6 27.63 -5.81 -23.61
CA VAL A 6 26.39 -5.71 -22.85
C VAL A 6 26.25 -4.26 -22.39
N ASP A 7 25.29 -3.56 -22.99
CA ASP A 7 25.04 -2.15 -22.73
C ASP A 7 24.69 -1.95 -21.24
N TYR A 8 25.48 -1.14 -20.53
CA TYR A 8 25.32 -0.93 -19.09
C TYR A 8 23.91 -0.38 -18.74
N LYS A 9 23.27 0.30 -19.70
CA LYS A 9 21.87 0.78 -19.60
C LYS A 9 20.87 -0.37 -19.57
N TYR A 10 21.16 -1.47 -20.25
CA TYR A 10 20.36 -2.70 -20.20
C TYR A 10 20.45 -3.37 -18.83
N LEU A 11 21.64 -3.44 -18.24
CA LEU A 11 21.85 -4.00 -16.90
C LEU A 11 21.17 -3.17 -15.80
N LEU A 12 21.21 -1.84 -15.90
CA LEU A 12 20.46 -0.94 -15.01
C LEU A 12 18.93 -1.17 -15.12
N ASN A 13 18.40 -1.30 -16.33
CA ASN A 13 16.97 -1.57 -16.53
C ASN A 13 16.54 -2.96 -16.00
N LEU A 14 17.48 -3.91 -15.99
CA LEU A 14 17.26 -5.26 -15.46
C LEU A 14 17.22 -5.26 -13.92
N LEU A 15 18.09 -4.47 -13.27
CA LEU A 15 18.10 -4.25 -11.82
C LEU A 15 16.86 -3.48 -11.32
N GLU A 16 16.30 -2.57 -12.12
CA GLU A 16 15.05 -1.84 -11.78
C GLU A 16 13.78 -2.70 -11.88
N LYS A 17 13.87 -3.90 -12.46
CA LYS A 17 12.75 -4.85 -12.60
C LYS A 17 12.69 -5.90 -11.51
N ASP A 18 13.48 -5.77 -10.45
CA ASP A 18 13.27 -6.49 -9.19
C ASP A 18 12.06 -5.88 -8.43
N LYS A 19 10.91 -5.86 -9.10
CA LYS A 19 9.62 -5.81 -8.42
C LYS A 19 9.50 -7.16 -7.74
N LYS A 20 10.10 -7.27 -6.54
CA LYS A 20 9.76 -8.29 -5.55
C LYS A 20 8.26 -8.55 -5.68
N PRO A 21 7.81 -9.81 -5.75
CA PRO A 21 6.39 -10.11 -5.84
C PRO A 21 5.74 -9.38 -4.66
N ARG A 22 5.04 -8.27 -4.94
CA ARG A 22 4.40 -7.49 -3.90
C ARG A 22 3.47 -8.46 -3.21
N ARG A 23 3.75 -8.74 -1.94
CA ARG A 23 2.98 -9.67 -1.13
C ARG A 23 1.51 -9.27 -1.33
N ARG A 24 0.71 -10.19 -1.86
CA ARG A 24 -0.72 -9.94 -2.04
C ARG A 24 -1.30 -9.98 -0.63
N PHE A 25 -1.41 -8.83 0.01
CA PHE A 25 -2.23 -8.70 1.20
C PHE A 25 -3.69 -8.81 0.80
N THR A 26 -4.49 -9.44 1.65
CA THR A 26 -5.93 -9.56 1.43
C THR A 26 -6.66 -8.33 1.95
N ASP A 27 -7.88 -8.15 1.47
CA ASP A 27 -8.80 -7.14 1.97
C ASP A 27 -9.05 -7.31 3.48
N GLU A 28 -9.05 -8.56 3.97
CA GLU A 28 -9.19 -8.92 5.38
C GLU A 28 -8.00 -8.45 6.21
N GLU A 29 -6.75 -8.63 5.75
CA GLU A 29 -5.57 -8.15 6.49
C GLU A 29 -5.58 -6.62 6.67
N ILE A 30 -6.02 -5.88 5.66
CA ILE A 30 -6.17 -4.42 5.76
C ILE A 30 -7.24 -4.07 6.81
N LEU A 31 -8.38 -4.76 6.78
CA LEU A 31 -9.45 -4.52 7.73
C LEU A 31 -9.01 -4.86 9.16
N GLU A 32 -8.29 -5.96 9.38
CA GLU A 32 -7.76 -6.32 10.69
C GLU A 32 -6.80 -5.26 11.25
N LEU A 33 -5.92 -4.70 10.41
CA LEU A 33 -5.08 -3.56 10.81
C LEU A 33 -5.96 -2.37 11.22
N LEU A 34 -6.92 -1.99 10.38
CA LEU A 34 -7.81 -0.86 10.63
C LEU A 34 -8.77 -1.06 11.82
N ARG A 35 -8.98 -2.30 12.28
CA ARG A 35 -9.70 -2.63 13.52
C ARG A 35 -8.88 -2.35 14.76
N GLN A 36 -7.56 -2.52 14.69
CA GLN A 36 -6.67 -2.32 15.84
C GLN A 36 -6.45 -0.84 16.14
N ARG A 37 -6.25 -0.02 15.11
CA ARG A 37 -6.12 1.43 15.22
C ARG A 37 -6.45 2.13 13.90
N ALA A 38 -6.70 3.44 13.98
CA ALA A 38 -6.85 4.25 12.79
C ALA A 38 -5.48 4.53 12.14
N TYR A 39 -5.42 4.47 10.82
CA TYR A 39 -4.18 4.70 10.03
C TYR A 39 -4.44 5.70 8.92
N THR A 40 -3.43 6.50 8.58
CA THR A 40 -3.45 7.22 7.30
C THR A 40 -3.15 6.26 6.14
N ALA A 41 -3.53 6.65 4.92
CA ALA A 41 -3.22 5.86 3.72
C ALA A 41 -1.71 5.66 3.52
N THR A 42 -0.90 6.65 3.94
CA THR A 42 0.56 6.61 3.88
C THR A 42 1.11 5.58 4.87
N GLU A 43 0.72 5.65 6.15
CA GLU A 43 1.15 4.70 7.18
C GLU A 43 0.78 3.26 6.81
N LEU A 44 -0.43 3.05 6.28
CA LEU A 44 -0.88 1.73 5.89
C LEU A 44 -0.14 1.19 4.65
N ALA A 45 0.24 2.09 3.74
CA ALA A 45 1.05 1.75 2.59
C ALA A 45 2.49 1.42 2.99
N GLU A 46 3.09 2.16 3.93
CA GLU A 46 4.43 1.87 4.46
C GLU A 46 4.47 0.53 5.20
N LEU A 47 3.47 0.25 6.04
CA LEU A 47 3.37 -1.02 6.77
C LEU A 47 3.30 -2.24 5.85
N LEU A 48 2.62 -2.10 4.72
CA LEU A 48 2.40 -3.19 3.76
C LEU A 48 3.39 -3.16 2.59
N ASP A 49 4.45 -2.33 2.67
CA ASP A 49 5.42 -2.08 1.61
C ASP A 49 4.73 -1.87 0.23
N TYR A 50 3.72 -1.01 0.22
CA TYR A 50 2.80 -0.83 -0.89
C TYR A 50 2.74 0.61 -1.38
N CYS A 51 2.17 0.77 -2.58
CA CYS A 51 2.00 2.09 -3.17
C CYS A 51 0.76 2.78 -2.56
N GLU A 52 0.96 3.96 -1.98
CA GLU A 52 -0.11 4.77 -1.39
C GLU A 52 -1.28 4.99 -2.37
N GLN A 53 -1.00 5.29 -3.65
CA GLN A 53 -2.05 5.50 -4.64
C GLN A 53 -2.94 4.26 -4.84
N ARG A 54 -2.34 3.06 -4.81
CA ARG A 54 -3.09 1.81 -4.89
C ARG A 54 -3.80 1.52 -3.58
N MET A 55 -3.17 1.80 -2.44
CA MET A 55 -3.79 1.68 -1.12
C MET A 55 -5.07 2.51 -1.03
N ARG A 56 -5.03 3.77 -1.49
CA ARG A 56 -6.23 4.62 -1.57
C ARG A 56 -7.34 4.06 -2.45
N LYS A 57 -7.01 3.30 -3.50
CA LYS A 57 -8.02 2.64 -4.34
C LYS A 57 -8.66 1.47 -3.60
N ILE A 58 -7.85 0.68 -2.88
CA ILE A 58 -8.32 -0.45 -2.08
C ILE A 58 -9.20 0.05 -0.93
N LEU A 59 -8.74 1.05 -0.18
CA LEU A 59 -9.50 1.70 0.89
C LEU A 59 -10.83 2.33 0.43
N LYS A 60 -11.02 2.60 -0.88
CA LYS A 60 -12.32 3.04 -1.40
C LYS A 60 -13.30 1.90 -1.66
N GLN A 61 -12.81 0.67 -1.78
CA GLN A 61 -13.59 -0.54 -2.03
C GLN A 61 -13.89 -1.30 -0.73
N LEU A 62 -13.14 -1.04 0.34
CA LEU A 62 -13.34 -1.65 1.65
C LEU A 62 -14.39 -0.92 2.50
N PRO A 63 -15.06 -1.63 3.42
CA PRO A 63 -15.97 -1.04 4.41
C PRO A 63 -15.20 -0.29 5.50
N VAL A 64 -14.69 0.89 5.16
CA VAL A 64 -13.87 1.74 6.04
C VAL A 64 -14.44 3.15 6.11
N VAL A 65 -14.34 3.75 7.29
CA VAL A 65 -14.76 5.13 7.54
C VAL A 65 -13.54 6.05 7.44
N ARG A 66 -13.71 7.19 6.79
CA ARG A 66 -12.70 8.24 6.72
C ARG A 66 -12.92 9.23 7.85
N VAL A 67 -11.94 9.35 8.73
CA VAL A 67 -11.97 10.27 9.87
C VAL A 67 -10.97 11.38 9.61
N GLN A 68 -11.45 12.61 9.51
CA GLN A 68 -10.58 13.77 9.38
C GLN A 68 -10.18 14.26 10.77
N SER A 69 -8.88 14.33 11.04
CA SER A 69 -8.33 14.92 12.26
C SER A 69 -7.33 16.01 11.88
N GLY A 70 -7.77 17.26 12.03
CA GLY A 70 -7.04 18.44 11.55
C GLY A 70 -6.78 18.39 10.04
N ARG A 71 -5.50 18.36 9.65
CA ARG A 71 -5.05 18.28 8.25
C ARG A 71 -4.85 16.85 7.74
N ARG A 72 -5.01 15.83 8.60
CA ARG A 72 -4.74 14.43 8.26
C ARG A 72 -6.04 13.66 8.10
N VAL A 73 -6.04 12.70 7.17
CA VAL A 73 -7.16 11.80 6.91
C VAL A 73 -6.77 10.40 7.35
N TYR A 74 -7.50 9.90 8.33
CA TYR A 74 -7.37 8.56 8.88
C TYR A 74 -8.47 7.67 8.31
N TYR A 75 -8.18 6.38 8.28
CA TYR A 75 -9.09 5.32 7.90
C TYR A 75 -9.23 4.40 9.11
N VAL A 76 -10.44 3.90 9.32
CA VAL A 76 -10.79 2.95 10.39
C VAL A 76 -11.83 1.98 9.84
N ALA A 77 -11.85 0.73 10.31
CA ALA A 77 -12.86 -0.23 9.86
C ALA A 77 -14.26 0.21 10.33
N GLU A 78 -15.26 0.11 9.45
CA GLU A 78 -16.62 0.56 9.74
C GLU A 78 -17.24 -0.20 10.92
N ASP A 79 -16.91 -1.49 11.08
CA ASP A 79 -17.48 -2.33 12.14
C ASP A 79 -17.05 -1.92 13.55
N VAL A 80 -15.83 -1.39 13.72
CA VAL A 80 -15.34 -0.90 15.02
C VAL A 80 -15.65 0.58 15.25
N TRP A 81 -16.01 1.31 14.18
CA TRP A 81 -16.34 2.72 14.28
C TRP A 81 -17.71 2.90 14.93
N LYS A 82 -17.74 2.87 16.27
CA LYS A 82 -18.90 3.30 17.04
C LYS A 82 -19.01 4.81 16.89
N LYS A 83 -19.89 5.23 15.98
CA LYS A 83 -20.25 6.63 15.77
C LYS A 83 -20.59 7.26 17.13
N PRO A 84 -19.92 8.36 17.55
CA PRO A 84 -20.34 9.10 18.74
C PRO A 84 -21.72 9.75 18.53
#